data_AF-A0A516GAZ4-F1
#
_entry.id   AF-A0A516GAZ4-F1
#
_cell.length_a   1.000
_cell.length_b   1.000
_cell.length_c   1.000
_cell.angle_alpha   90.00
_cell.angle_beta   90.00
_cell.angle_gamma   90.00
#
_symmetry.space_group_name_H-M   'P 1'
#
loop_
_entity.id
_entity.type
_entity.pdbx_description
1 polymer ?
#
loop_
_entity_poly.entity_id
_entity_poly.type
_entity_poly.pdbx_seq_one_letter_code
_entity_poly.pdbx_strand_id
1 'polypeptide(L)'
;MSRVVFSIVEMPGPDGVCLGIQLKEPPELPRPQPEPLGLAATDPAFQALRGVPPDGAVREAGRLLFDALTQNSPVARQLSAALLVQPPERRPVFVELATTDGENFPWEALCNAEGRFLGLDERWAVGRIVETVIPVDGYWHFEPPLRLAAILSCLGVPAIDEWTALRAAVEATALPLELLVLVSEDTLHAEISQSAPPWVHVEFVPSTVAEMQVRLQQFNPHVLHMFCHGLSTETSPHLQVATRADWLTGESSSLMVEAGDIGGFNPPVDALPWLVVLNSCETASATGVEAAGSVALNLIYTEGIPAVVGMREPVRSDDATLFTKAFYDQLLPEFNALLSTPGVPEQLDWARLLVNAREQLADQYEPLDAQRGTKKEWTLPVVYTRPATFRVQASAAPSVGTEVGPEPQVAGAAESPPALPEDVEPEHVEPEHVEPEHVEPEHVEPEHVESEHVESEHVESEHVEPAAAAQRSATPPPSPPPPGGTPAPVTDQTTRSLVLTVEALTGLRTTVEGTGDTTLLDSIDTHLILVLDELEQR
;
A
#
# COMPACT_ATOMS: atom_id res chain seq x y z
N MET A 1 -18.16 10.66 -3.74
CA MET A 1 -17.35 11.79 -4.27
C MET A 1 -17.20 11.64 -5.78
N SER A 2 -17.31 12.70 -6.57
CA SER A 2 -16.98 12.62 -8.01
C SER A 2 -15.47 12.65 -8.19
N ARG A 3 -14.91 11.72 -8.96
CA ARG A 3 -13.47 11.67 -9.29
C ARG A 3 -13.27 11.60 -10.79
N VAL A 4 -12.05 11.84 -11.25
CA VAL A 4 -11.63 11.59 -12.64
C VAL A 4 -10.79 10.32 -12.63
N VAL A 5 -11.18 9.32 -13.41
CA VAL A 5 -10.37 8.10 -13.59
C VAL A 5 -10.09 7.92 -15.06
N PHE A 6 -8.81 7.84 -15.41
CA PHE A 6 -8.34 7.40 -16.72
C PHE A 6 -7.46 6.17 -16.54
N SER A 7 -7.46 5.28 -17.52
CA SER A 7 -6.76 4.00 -17.48
C SER A 7 -5.61 3.99 -18.48
N ILE A 8 -4.48 3.45 -18.06
CA ILE A 8 -3.36 3.10 -18.92
C ILE A 8 -3.50 1.64 -19.30
N VAL A 9 -3.68 1.39 -20.59
CA VAL A 9 -3.96 0.07 -21.15
C VAL A 9 -2.95 -0.27 -22.23
N GLU A 10 -2.73 -1.55 -22.48
CA GLU A 10 -2.03 -2.00 -23.68
C GLU A 10 -2.96 -1.96 -24.88
N MET A 11 -2.47 -1.46 -26.01
CA MET A 11 -3.20 -1.44 -27.27
C MET A 11 -2.29 -1.74 -28.47
N PRO A 12 -2.85 -2.24 -29.60
CA PRO A 12 -2.07 -2.43 -30.82
C PRO A 12 -1.59 -1.09 -31.39
N GLY A 13 -0.30 -1.02 -31.73
CA GLY A 13 0.37 0.12 -32.34
C GLY A 13 1.16 -0.26 -33.61
N PRO A 14 1.77 0.72 -34.30
CA PRO A 14 2.49 0.51 -35.56
C PRO A 14 3.67 -0.47 -35.45
N ASP A 15 4.36 -0.46 -34.31
CA ASP A 15 5.59 -1.22 -34.06
C ASP A 15 5.40 -2.36 -33.04
N GLY A 16 4.15 -2.74 -32.73
CA GLY A 16 3.82 -3.76 -31.74
C GLY A 16 2.77 -3.31 -30.75
N VAL A 17 2.93 -3.64 -29.47
CA VAL A 17 2.06 -3.15 -28.38
C VAL A 17 2.56 -1.77 -27.94
N CYS A 18 1.64 -0.83 -27.74
CA CYS A 18 1.93 0.46 -27.12
C CYS A 18 0.96 0.78 -25.99
N LEU A 19 1.30 1.78 -25.19
CA LEU A 19 0.43 2.26 -24.12
C LEU A 19 -0.64 3.21 -24.68
N GLY A 20 -1.88 2.93 -24.29
CA GLY A 20 -3.05 3.73 -24.57
C GLY A 20 -3.62 4.36 -23.32
N ILE A 21 -4.41 5.40 -23.52
CA ILE A 21 -5.19 6.09 -22.50
C ILE A 21 -6.69 5.94 -22.79
N GLN A 22 -7.47 5.65 -21.74
CA GLN A 22 -8.92 5.52 -21.83
C GLN A 22 -9.60 6.20 -20.63
N LEU A 23 -10.61 7.04 -20.86
CA LEU A 23 -11.44 7.56 -19.77
C LEU A 23 -12.33 6.44 -19.18
N LYS A 24 -12.32 6.30 -17.85
CA LYS A 24 -13.15 5.31 -17.11
C LYS A 24 -14.24 5.96 -16.28
N GLU A 25 -13.92 7.06 -15.61
CA GLU A 25 -14.88 7.83 -14.81
C GLU A 25 -14.88 9.30 -15.24
N PRO A 26 -16.05 9.95 -15.25
CA PRO A 26 -17.28 9.55 -14.57
C PRO A 26 -18.11 8.48 -15.34
N PRO A 27 -18.75 7.52 -14.65
CA PRO A 27 -19.37 6.33 -15.26
C PRO A 27 -20.62 6.63 -16.10
N GLU A 28 -21.19 7.83 -15.98
CA GLU A 28 -22.35 8.27 -16.77
C GLU A 28 -21.97 8.58 -18.22
N LEU A 29 -20.67 8.69 -18.53
CA LEU A 29 -20.18 8.90 -19.88
C LEU A 29 -19.89 7.57 -20.60
N PRO A 30 -20.09 7.50 -21.93
CA PRO A 30 -19.67 6.34 -22.70
C PRO A 30 -18.17 6.11 -22.57
N ARG A 31 -17.75 4.85 -22.40
CA ARG A 31 -16.33 4.47 -22.39
C ARG A 31 -15.78 4.64 -23.82
N PRO A 32 -14.86 5.60 -24.07
CA PRO A 32 -14.27 5.78 -25.39
C PRO A 32 -13.33 4.62 -25.73
N GLN A 33 -12.99 4.43 -26.99
CA GLN A 33 -11.89 3.53 -27.35
C GLN A 33 -10.55 4.08 -26.80
N PRO A 34 -9.59 3.22 -26.42
CA PRO A 34 -8.26 3.68 -26.07
C PRO A 34 -7.60 4.45 -27.22
N GLU A 35 -6.97 5.56 -26.90
CA GLU A 35 -6.13 6.33 -27.82
C GLU A 35 -4.66 6.22 -27.39
N PRO A 36 -3.68 6.29 -28.31
CA PRO A 36 -2.26 6.21 -27.93
C PRO A 36 -1.88 7.27 -26.88
N LEU A 37 -1.19 6.89 -25.82
CA LEU A 37 -0.65 7.82 -24.82
C LEU A 37 0.47 8.69 -25.43
N GLY A 38 1.23 8.14 -26.38
CA GLY A 38 2.32 8.83 -27.06
C GLY A 38 3.55 9.08 -26.18
N LEU A 39 3.64 8.41 -25.03
CA LEU A 39 4.77 8.48 -24.10
C LEU A 39 5.28 7.08 -23.78
N ALA A 40 6.58 6.98 -23.51
CA ALA A 40 7.22 5.80 -22.95
C ALA A 40 7.81 6.13 -21.58
N ALA A 41 7.77 5.19 -20.63
CA ALA A 41 8.37 5.40 -19.31
C ALA A 41 9.91 5.60 -19.38
N THR A 42 10.53 5.19 -20.49
CA THR A 42 11.95 5.39 -20.81
C THR A 42 12.28 6.78 -21.35
N ASP A 43 11.30 7.68 -21.50
CA ASP A 43 11.54 9.06 -21.94
C ASP A 43 12.58 9.76 -21.03
N PRO A 44 13.55 10.51 -21.59
CA PRO A 44 14.57 11.21 -20.82
C PRO A 44 14.03 12.09 -19.68
N ALA A 45 12.86 12.71 -19.86
CA ALA A 45 12.25 13.55 -18.82
C ALA A 45 11.86 12.73 -17.57
N PHE A 46 11.40 11.48 -17.75
CA PHE A 46 11.08 10.59 -16.63
C PHE A 46 12.33 9.94 -16.05
N GLN A 47 13.27 9.54 -16.92
CA GLN A 47 14.54 8.95 -16.48
C GLN A 47 15.39 9.94 -15.68
N ALA A 48 15.30 11.24 -15.97
CA ALA A 48 15.96 12.30 -15.21
C ALA A 48 15.52 12.37 -13.74
N LEU A 49 14.39 11.74 -13.37
CA LEU A 49 13.96 11.67 -11.98
C LEU A 49 14.66 10.55 -11.20
N ARG A 50 15.26 9.57 -11.87
CA ARG A 50 16.01 8.50 -11.19
C ARG A 50 17.29 9.09 -10.58
N GLY A 51 17.46 8.91 -9.27
CA GLY A 51 18.57 9.55 -8.53
C GLY A 51 18.36 11.05 -8.29
N VAL A 52 19.42 11.87 -8.30
CA VAL A 52 19.29 13.31 -8.02
C VAL A 52 18.85 14.06 -9.28
N PRO A 53 17.63 14.63 -9.31
CA PRO A 53 17.10 15.25 -10.53
C PRO A 53 17.77 16.61 -10.81
N PRO A 54 17.92 17.00 -12.09
CA PRO A 54 18.23 18.38 -12.45
C PRO A 54 17.14 19.36 -12.00
N ASP A 55 17.51 20.62 -11.81
CA ASP A 55 16.56 21.69 -11.45
C ASP A 55 15.39 21.76 -12.45
N GLY A 56 14.17 21.61 -11.94
CA GLY A 56 12.94 21.69 -12.73
C GLY A 56 12.51 20.38 -13.40
N ALA A 57 13.28 19.28 -13.28
CA ALA A 57 12.96 18.02 -13.96
C ALA A 57 11.61 17.42 -13.51
N VAL A 58 11.24 17.56 -12.23
CA VAL A 58 9.93 17.08 -11.73
C VAL A 58 8.78 17.84 -12.41
N ARG A 59 8.93 19.15 -12.56
CA ARG A 59 7.97 20.00 -13.25
C ARG A 59 7.88 19.66 -14.74
N GLU A 60 9.01 19.42 -15.40
CA GLU A 60 9.08 19.04 -16.80
C GLU A 60 8.38 17.68 -17.04
N ALA A 61 8.73 16.65 -16.26
CA ALA A 61 8.09 15.34 -16.31
C ALA A 61 6.58 15.43 -16.06
N GLY A 62 6.20 16.17 -15.01
CA GLY A 62 4.80 16.41 -14.66
C GLY A 62 4.00 17.09 -15.76
N ARG A 63 4.63 18.06 -16.43
CA ARG A 63 4.02 18.78 -17.54
C ARG A 63 3.90 17.93 -18.79
N LEU A 64 4.93 17.13 -19.10
CA LEU A 64 4.92 16.20 -20.21
C LEU A 64 3.76 15.19 -20.09
N LEU A 65 3.55 14.63 -18.89
CA LEU A 65 2.39 13.78 -18.59
C LEU A 65 1.08 14.53 -18.82
N PHE A 66 0.92 15.71 -18.24
CA PHE A 66 -0.32 16.49 -18.37
C PHE A 66 -0.65 16.84 -19.82
N ASP A 67 0.35 17.27 -20.59
CA ASP A 67 0.17 17.60 -22.00
C ASP A 67 -0.27 16.35 -22.80
N ALA A 68 0.31 15.17 -22.53
CA ALA A 68 -0.14 13.91 -23.14
C ALA A 68 -1.58 13.55 -22.76
N LEU A 69 -1.97 13.67 -21.48
CA LEU A 69 -3.35 13.41 -21.03
C LEU A 69 -4.35 14.36 -21.71
N THR A 70 -3.96 15.61 -21.95
CA THR A 70 -4.84 16.61 -22.58
C THR A 70 -4.97 16.49 -24.10
N GLN A 71 -4.12 15.69 -24.75
CA GLN A 71 -4.32 15.32 -26.16
C GLN A 71 -5.54 14.40 -26.33
N ASN A 72 -5.85 13.57 -25.33
CA ASN A 72 -7.05 12.75 -25.31
C ASN A 72 -8.29 13.60 -24.96
N SER A 73 -9.15 13.85 -25.95
CA SER A 73 -10.28 14.78 -25.81
C SER A 73 -11.25 14.45 -24.65
N PRO A 74 -11.63 13.17 -24.40
CA PRO A 74 -12.42 12.79 -23.23
C PRO A 74 -11.75 13.12 -21.89
N VAL A 75 -10.48 12.73 -21.71
CA VAL A 75 -9.73 12.97 -20.47
C VAL A 75 -9.48 14.46 -20.25
N ALA A 76 -9.08 15.19 -21.29
CA ALA A 76 -8.86 16.63 -21.25
C ALA A 76 -10.07 17.40 -20.70
N ARG A 77 -11.28 17.01 -21.12
CA ARG A 77 -12.53 17.62 -20.66
C ARG A 77 -12.77 17.38 -19.17
N GLN A 78 -12.49 16.17 -18.67
CA GLN A 78 -12.69 15.85 -17.26
C GLN A 78 -11.63 16.49 -16.37
N LEU A 79 -10.36 16.51 -16.81
CA LEU A 79 -9.29 17.24 -16.11
C LEU A 79 -9.58 18.74 -16.04
N SER A 80 -10.01 19.35 -17.16
CA SER A 80 -10.38 20.77 -17.17
C SER A 80 -11.51 21.09 -16.19
N ALA A 81 -12.51 20.20 -16.09
CA ALA A 81 -13.61 20.36 -15.16
C ALA A 81 -13.18 20.18 -13.69
N ALA A 82 -12.26 19.24 -13.41
CA ALA A 82 -11.69 19.08 -12.07
C ALA A 82 -10.89 20.32 -11.64
N LEU A 83 -10.10 20.91 -12.53
CA LEU A 83 -9.29 22.11 -12.23
C LEU A 83 -10.12 23.37 -11.92
N LEU A 84 -11.43 23.36 -12.17
CA LEU A 84 -12.34 24.47 -11.82
C LEU A 84 -12.89 24.38 -10.39
N VAL A 85 -12.80 23.20 -9.76
CA VAL A 85 -13.34 22.95 -8.42
C VAL A 85 -12.66 23.85 -7.38
N GLN A 86 -13.45 24.35 -6.43
CA GLN A 86 -13.00 25.19 -5.31
C GLN A 86 -13.31 24.52 -3.97
N PRO A 87 -12.52 24.77 -2.91
CA PRO A 87 -12.82 24.21 -1.61
C PRO A 87 -14.20 24.65 -1.09
N PRO A 88 -14.93 23.82 -0.33
CA PRO A 88 -14.52 22.50 0.17
C PRO A 88 -14.79 21.34 -0.82
N GLU A 89 -15.25 21.63 -2.03
CA GLU A 89 -15.47 20.60 -3.05
C GLU A 89 -14.11 20.03 -3.50
N ARG A 90 -14.11 18.74 -3.83
CA ARG A 90 -12.93 17.98 -4.23
C ARG A 90 -13.29 17.07 -5.40
N ARG A 91 -12.34 16.91 -6.33
CA ARG A 91 -12.44 16.06 -7.50
C ARG A 91 -11.08 15.43 -7.82
N PRO A 92 -10.68 14.38 -7.07
CA PRO A 92 -9.38 13.75 -7.18
C PRO A 92 -9.19 13.08 -8.54
N VAL A 93 -7.94 12.93 -8.93
CA VAL A 93 -7.52 12.36 -10.22
C VAL A 93 -6.82 11.04 -9.98
N PHE A 94 -7.37 9.98 -10.54
CA PHE A 94 -6.78 8.64 -10.44
C PHE A 94 -6.35 8.14 -11.82
N VAL A 95 -5.21 7.47 -11.82
CA VAL A 95 -4.76 6.63 -12.93
C VAL A 95 -5.05 5.17 -12.61
N GLU A 96 -5.85 4.50 -13.42
CA GLU A 96 -6.02 3.06 -13.36
C GLU A 96 -4.88 2.37 -14.13
N LEU A 97 -4.16 1.48 -13.46
CA LEU A 97 -3.03 0.75 -14.00
C LEU A 97 -3.52 -0.63 -14.47
N ALA A 98 -3.91 -0.74 -15.75
CA ALA A 98 -4.30 -2.02 -16.34
C ALA A 98 -3.10 -2.83 -16.89
N THR A 99 -1.90 -2.25 -16.81
CA THR A 99 -0.60 -2.85 -17.18
C THR A 99 0.47 -2.34 -16.23
N THR A 100 1.48 -3.17 -15.95
CA THR A 100 2.63 -2.83 -15.09
C THR A 100 3.48 -1.71 -15.68
N ASP A 101 3.52 -1.56 -17.01
CA ASP A 101 4.30 -0.50 -17.66
C ASP A 101 3.78 0.90 -17.32
N GLY A 102 2.49 1.03 -17.03
CA GLY A 102 1.87 2.28 -16.58
C GLY A 102 2.34 2.71 -15.18
N GLU A 103 2.85 1.79 -14.36
CA GLU A 103 3.29 2.05 -12.99
C GLU A 103 4.53 2.94 -12.93
N ASN A 104 5.40 2.84 -13.95
CA ASN A 104 6.72 3.47 -13.98
C ASN A 104 6.69 4.99 -14.20
N PHE A 105 5.53 5.58 -14.54
CA PHE A 105 5.41 7.02 -14.71
C PHE A 105 5.29 7.76 -13.37
N PRO A 106 5.83 9.00 -13.27
CA PRO A 106 5.70 9.85 -12.09
C PRO A 106 4.35 10.56 -12.04
N TRP A 107 3.24 9.81 -11.92
CA TRP A 107 1.88 10.37 -11.91
C TRP A 107 1.67 11.43 -10.84
N GLU A 108 2.36 11.31 -9.71
CA GLU A 108 2.30 12.23 -8.58
C GLU A 108 2.87 13.62 -8.93
N ALA A 109 3.78 13.67 -9.91
CA ALA A 109 4.33 14.91 -10.43
C ALA A 109 3.38 15.63 -11.41
N LEU A 110 2.19 15.09 -11.72
CA LEU A 110 1.26 15.66 -12.70
C LEU A 110 1.02 17.16 -12.44
N CYS A 111 1.34 17.98 -13.44
CA CYS A 111 1.46 19.42 -13.29
C CYS A 111 0.72 20.14 -14.41
N ASN A 112 -0.21 21.03 -14.04
CA ASN A 112 -1.14 21.62 -14.99
C ASN A 112 -0.51 22.71 -15.89
N ALA A 113 -1.36 23.34 -16.70
CA ALA A 113 -0.95 24.38 -17.64
C ALA A 113 -0.20 25.57 -17.00
N GLU A 114 -0.52 25.90 -15.74
CA GLU A 114 0.07 27.00 -14.97
C GLU A 114 1.26 26.56 -14.09
N GLY A 115 1.65 25.29 -14.15
CA GLY A 115 2.70 24.76 -13.28
C GLY A 115 2.22 24.42 -11.85
N ARG A 116 0.92 24.20 -11.63
CA ARG A 116 0.42 23.74 -10.33
C ARG A 116 0.40 22.22 -10.30
N PHE A 117 1.05 21.65 -9.29
CA PHE A 117 1.06 20.20 -9.05
C PHE A 117 -0.26 19.75 -8.46
N LEU A 118 -0.89 18.75 -9.08
CA LEU A 118 -2.17 18.21 -8.59
C LEU A 118 -1.97 17.40 -7.30
N GLY A 119 -0.83 16.69 -7.18
CA GLY A 119 -0.50 15.87 -6.01
C GLY A 119 -0.25 16.63 -4.71
N LEU A 120 -0.15 17.97 -4.78
CA LEU A 120 0.04 18.88 -3.65
C LEU A 120 -1.21 19.73 -3.36
N ASP A 121 -2.38 19.33 -3.85
CA ASP A 121 -3.63 20.09 -3.64
C ASP A 121 -4.79 19.12 -3.35
N GLU A 122 -5.42 19.25 -2.17
CA GLU A 122 -6.51 18.35 -1.76
C GLU A 122 -7.69 18.31 -2.73
N ARG A 123 -7.90 19.36 -3.53
CA ARG A 123 -8.98 19.39 -4.52
C ARG A 123 -8.76 18.36 -5.62
N TRP A 124 -7.51 18.06 -5.95
CA TRP A 124 -7.12 17.27 -7.12
C TRP A 124 -6.16 16.13 -6.78
N ALA A 125 -6.19 15.67 -5.53
CA ALA A 125 -5.32 14.63 -5.02
C ALA A 125 -5.13 13.49 -6.03
N VAL A 126 -3.89 13.05 -6.19
CA VAL A 126 -3.49 12.06 -7.19
C VAL A 126 -3.22 10.72 -6.53
N GLY A 127 -3.85 9.66 -7.06
CA GLY A 127 -3.66 8.27 -6.64
C GLY A 127 -3.72 7.28 -7.80
N ARG A 128 -3.39 6.02 -7.52
CA ARG A 128 -3.36 4.92 -8.48
C ARG A 128 -4.49 3.94 -8.18
N ILE A 129 -5.19 3.47 -9.20
CA ILE A 129 -6.21 2.42 -9.10
C ILE A 129 -5.65 1.13 -9.71
N VAL A 130 -5.83 0.01 -9.02
CA VAL A 130 -5.44 -1.32 -9.53
C VAL A 130 -6.64 -2.24 -9.39
N GLU A 131 -7.08 -2.83 -10.49
CA GLU A 131 -8.10 -3.90 -10.48
C GLU A 131 -7.54 -5.10 -9.72
N THR A 132 -8.38 -5.79 -8.95
CA THR A 132 -7.97 -6.94 -8.15
C THR A 132 -8.55 -8.23 -8.72
N VAL A 133 -7.82 -9.34 -8.60
CA VAL A 133 -8.33 -10.66 -8.99
C VAL A 133 -9.37 -11.20 -7.99
N ILE A 134 -9.44 -10.61 -6.79
CA ILE A 134 -10.38 -10.98 -5.74
C ILE A 134 -11.54 -9.98 -5.72
N PRO A 135 -12.80 -10.39 -5.98
CA PRO A 135 -13.94 -9.50 -5.90
C PRO A 135 -14.26 -9.17 -4.44
N VAL A 136 -13.74 -8.04 -3.95
CA VAL A 136 -13.98 -7.56 -2.58
C VAL A 136 -14.82 -6.30 -2.60
N ASP A 137 -15.88 -6.27 -1.79
CA ASP A 137 -16.71 -5.09 -1.62
C ASP A 137 -15.93 -3.91 -1.01
N GLY A 138 -16.41 -2.71 -1.31
CA GLY A 138 -15.84 -1.47 -0.78
C GLY A 138 -16.29 -1.13 0.65
N TYR A 139 -17.02 -2.01 1.33
CA TYR A 139 -17.71 -1.69 2.58
C TYR A 139 -17.10 -2.42 3.77
N TRP A 140 -16.80 -1.67 4.83
CA TRP A 140 -16.15 -2.16 6.04
C TRP A 140 -16.89 -1.70 7.28
N HIS A 141 -16.86 -2.52 8.33
CA HIS A 141 -17.38 -2.17 9.65
C HIS A 141 -16.20 -1.86 10.57
N PHE A 142 -16.26 -0.73 11.27
CA PHE A 142 -15.26 -0.34 12.24
C PHE A 142 -15.80 -0.45 13.65
N GLU A 143 -15.28 -1.41 14.40
CA GLU A 143 -15.49 -1.54 15.84
C GLU A 143 -14.22 -1.07 16.57
N PRO A 144 -14.26 0.06 17.30
CA PRO A 144 -13.12 0.53 18.07
C PRO A 144 -12.65 -0.50 19.11
N PRO A 145 -11.34 -0.58 19.40
CA PRO A 145 -10.29 0.34 19.00
C PRO A 145 -9.76 0.14 17.57
N LEU A 146 -9.12 1.16 17.00
CA LEU A 146 -8.29 1.00 15.80
C LEU A 146 -7.07 0.15 16.17
N ARG A 147 -6.87 -0.99 15.51
CA ARG A 147 -5.68 -1.84 15.68
C ARG A 147 -4.62 -1.45 14.66
N LEU A 148 -3.49 -0.93 15.12
CA LEU A 148 -2.34 -0.56 14.30
C LEU A 148 -1.17 -1.46 14.64
N ALA A 149 -0.61 -2.16 13.65
CA ALA A 149 0.64 -2.90 13.80
C ALA A 149 1.78 -2.13 13.10
N ALA A 150 2.90 -1.93 13.79
CA ALA A 150 4.08 -1.28 13.25
C ALA A 150 5.29 -2.20 13.36
N ILE A 151 5.90 -2.52 12.22
CA ILE A 151 7.16 -3.26 12.13
C ILE A 151 8.25 -2.21 11.91
N LEU A 152 9.03 -1.94 12.95
CA LEU A 152 10.08 -0.93 12.99
C LEU A 152 11.43 -1.65 13.06
N SER A 153 11.93 -2.08 11.89
CA SER A 153 13.05 -3.01 11.84
C SER A 153 13.89 -2.85 10.57
N CYS A 154 14.89 -1.99 10.67
CA CYS A 154 15.77 -1.63 9.56
C CYS A 154 17.24 -1.79 10.00
N LEU A 155 17.93 -2.83 9.53
CA LEU A 155 19.31 -3.10 9.97
C LEU A 155 20.23 -1.92 9.64
N GLY A 156 20.90 -1.36 10.64
CA GLY A 156 21.82 -0.22 10.47
C GLY A 156 21.14 1.16 10.38
N VAL A 157 19.82 1.23 10.45
CA VAL A 157 19.07 2.49 10.54
C VAL A 157 18.21 2.45 11.81
N PRO A 158 18.58 3.20 12.86
CA PRO A 158 17.81 3.23 14.11
C PRO A 158 16.36 3.63 13.88
N ALA A 159 15.42 2.88 14.44
CA ALA A 159 13.99 3.14 14.24
C ALA A 159 13.37 4.06 15.31
N ILE A 160 14.19 4.68 16.16
CA ILE A 160 13.75 5.57 17.23
C ILE A 160 13.00 6.81 16.72
N ASP A 161 13.47 7.41 15.63
CA ASP A 161 12.85 8.61 15.05
C ASP A 161 11.47 8.26 14.45
N GLU A 162 11.39 7.12 13.77
CA GLU A 162 10.15 6.58 13.21
C GLU A 162 9.12 6.25 14.31
N TRP A 163 9.57 5.60 15.40
CA TRP A 163 8.75 5.36 16.59
C TRP A 163 8.25 6.68 17.19
N THR A 164 9.13 7.66 17.35
CA THR A 164 8.79 8.96 17.93
C THR A 164 7.75 9.69 17.10
N ALA A 165 7.88 9.68 15.77
CA ALA A 165 6.90 10.25 14.85
C ALA A 165 5.53 9.58 14.96
N LEU A 166 5.48 8.24 14.96
CA LEU A 166 4.23 7.49 15.08
C LEU A 166 3.58 7.70 16.46
N ARG A 167 4.36 7.60 17.54
CA ARG A 167 3.91 7.83 18.91
C ARG A 167 3.29 9.21 19.07
N ALA A 168 3.94 10.25 18.55
CA ALA A 168 3.43 11.62 18.64
C ALA A 168 2.06 11.79 17.99
N ALA A 169 1.85 11.20 16.80
CA ALA A 169 0.56 11.25 16.11
C ALA A 169 -0.53 10.48 16.89
N VAL A 170 -0.19 9.33 17.45
CA VAL A 170 -1.11 8.51 18.24
C VAL A 170 -1.49 9.19 19.57
N GLU A 171 -0.54 9.80 20.28
CA GLU A 171 -0.81 10.52 21.52
C GLU A 171 -1.62 11.81 21.29
N ALA A 172 -1.58 12.37 20.08
CA ALA A 172 -2.32 13.58 19.72
C ALA A 172 -3.80 13.32 19.37
N THR A 173 -4.21 12.07 19.13
CA THR A 173 -5.59 11.72 18.77
C THR A 173 -6.42 11.27 19.97
N ALA A 174 -7.73 11.50 19.92
CA ALA A 174 -8.70 10.96 20.88
C ALA A 174 -9.27 9.58 20.45
N LEU A 175 -8.83 9.07 19.30
CA LEU A 175 -9.26 7.78 18.77
C LEU A 175 -8.86 6.64 19.72
N PRO A 176 -9.79 5.77 20.17
CA PRO A 176 -9.43 4.54 20.86
C PRO A 176 -8.55 3.68 19.95
N LEU A 177 -7.34 3.35 20.39
CA LEU A 177 -6.33 2.67 19.59
C LEU A 177 -5.63 1.58 20.39
N GLU A 178 -5.29 0.50 19.72
CA GLU A 178 -4.40 -0.56 20.20
C GLU A 178 -3.22 -0.66 19.24
N LEU A 179 -2.00 -0.68 19.78
CA LEU A 179 -0.77 -0.62 19.00
C LEU A 179 0.10 -1.84 19.28
N LEU A 180 0.45 -2.59 18.25
CA LEU A 180 1.51 -3.60 18.29
C LEU A 180 2.76 -3.04 17.61
N VAL A 181 3.90 -3.01 18.30
CA VAL A 181 5.19 -2.58 17.76
C VAL A 181 6.15 -3.76 17.76
N LEU A 182 6.53 -4.23 16.58
CA LEU A 182 7.56 -5.24 16.39
C LEU A 182 8.89 -4.56 16.07
N VAL A 183 9.88 -4.72 16.94
CA VAL A 183 11.21 -4.09 16.82
C VAL A 183 12.32 -5.13 16.79
N SER A 184 13.48 -4.78 16.23
CA SER A 184 14.67 -5.65 16.29
C SER A 184 15.75 -5.13 17.24
N GLU A 185 15.72 -3.84 17.60
CA GLU A 185 16.71 -3.19 18.46
C GLU A 185 16.40 -3.40 19.96
N ASP A 186 17.39 -3.84 20.73
CA ASP A 186 17.27 -4.00 22.19
C ASP A 186 16.98 -2.68 22.91
N THR A 187 17.62 -1.60 22.48
CA THR A 187 17.47 -0.26 23.06
C THR A 187 16.06 0.28 22.86
N LEU A 188 15.54 0.21 21.63
CA LEU A 188 14.18 0.64 21.31
C LEU A 188 13.14 -0.21 22.03
N HIS A 189 13.32 -1.54 22.05
CA HIS A 189 12.43 -2.43 22.80
C HIS A 189 12.36 -2.02 24.28
N ALA A 190 13.51 -1.79 24.91
CA ALA A 190 13.58 -1.39 26.31
C ALA A 190 12.93 -0.02 26.57
N GLU A 191 13.15 0.95 25.68
CA GLU A 191 12.56 2.29 25.77
C GLU A 191 11.02 2.25 25.70
N ILE A 192 10.48 1.53 24.70
CA ILE A 192 9.03 1.39 24.56
C ILE A 192 8.48 0.64 25.77
N SER A 193 9.10 -0.47 26.19
CA SER A 193 8.63 -1.26 27.34
C SER A 193 8.55 -0.44 28.65
N GLN A 194 9.41 0.56 28.83
CA GLN A 194 9.45 1.38 30.03
C GLN A 194 8.50 2.58 30.01
N SER A 195 8.22 3.12 28.82
CA SER A 195 7.50 4.40 28.66
C SER A 195 6.15 4.29 27.96
N ALA A 196 5.82 3.12 27.42
CA ALA A 196 4.61 2.87 26.69
C ALA A 196 3.37 2.89 27.60
N PRO A 197 2.27 3.51 27.16
CA PRO A 197 0.98 3.36 27.81
C PRO A 197 0.42 1.92 27.62
N PRO A 198 -0.56 1.49 28.43
CA PRO A 198 -1.02 0.09 28.44
C PRO A 198 -1.61 -0.46 27.13
N TRP A 199 -1.99 0.41 26.21
CA TRP A 199 -2.55 0.05 24.90
C TRP A 199 -1.47 -0.11 23.80
N VAL A 200 -0.20 0.06 24.15
CA VAL A 200 0.95 -0.24 23.29
C VAL A 200 1.60 -1.52 23.78
N HIS A 201 1.73 -2.48 22.87
CA HIS A 201 2.42 -3.74 23.05
C HIS A 201 3.68 -3.74 22.21
N VAL A 202 4.84 -3.86 22.84
CA VAL A 202 6.13 -4.00 22.13
C VAL A 202 6.62 -5.43 22.26
N GLU A 203 7.07 -5.99 21.13
CA GLU A 203 7.64 -7.32 21.04
C GLU A 203 8.83 -7.29 20.07
N PHE A 204 9.70 -8.29 20.16
CA PHE A 204 10.73 -8.47 19.15
C PHE A 204 10.11 -9.02 17.85
N VAL A 205 10.66 -8.61 16.71
CA VAL A 205 10.38 -9.27 15.42
C VAL A 205 10.65 -10.78 15.57
N PRO A 206 9.69 -11.66 15.22
CA PRO A 206 9.88 -13.11 15.28
C PRO A 206 11.03 -13.59 14.38
N SER A 207 11.54 -14.80 14.63
CA SER A 207 12.70 -15.32 13.91
C SER A 207 12.35 -15.91 12.53
N THR A 208 11.06 -16.01 12.20
CA THR A 208 10.58 -16.51 10.91
C THR A 208 9.38 -15.72 10.41
N VAL A 209 9.19 -15.68 9.09
CA VAL A 209 8.02 -15.06 8.44
C VAL A 209 6.72 -15.73 8.90
N ALA A 210 6.72 -17.06 9.07
CA ALA A 210 5.54 -17.80 9.52
C ALA A 210 5.12 -17.42 10.96
N GLU A 211 6.06 -17.24 11.88
CA GLU A 211 5.75 -16.78 13.24
C GLU A 211 5.25 -15.34 13.25
N MET A 212 5.85 -14.48 12.42
CA MET A 212 5.39 -13.10 12.23
C MET A 212 3.96 -13.05 11.67
N GLN A 213 3.67 -13.88 10.68
CA GLN A 213 2.34 -14.06 10.13
C GLN A 213 1.34 -14.47 11.22
N VAL A 214 1.63 -15.52 12.00
CA VAL A 214 0.74 -15.95 13.10
C VAL A 214 0.50 -14.82 14.10
N ARG A 215 1.54 -14.06 14.44
CA ARG A 215 1.42 -12.96 15.41
C ARG A 215 0.55 -11.81 14.88
N LEU A 216 0.71 -11.45 13.60
CA LEU A 216 -0.09 -10.40 12.96
C LEU A 216 -1.54 -10.84 12.77
N GLN A 217 -1.78 -12.10 12.40
CA GLN A 217 -3.14 -12.68 12.34
C GLN A 217 -3.86 -12.61 13.69
N GLN A 218 -3.15 -12.93 14.77
CA GLN A 218 -3.70 -12.85 16.12
C GLN A 218 -4.04 -11.41 16.52
N PHE A 219 -3.27 -10.44 16.04
CA PHE A 219 -3.53 -9.02 16.28
C PHE A 219 -4.65 -8.46 15.39
N ASN A 220 -4.81 -9.00 14.18
CA ASN A 220 -5.80 -8.59 13.19
C ASN A 220 -5.78 -7.06 12.91
N PRO A 221 -4.64 -6.49 12.46
CA PRO A 221 -4.49 -5.05 12.29
C PRO A 221 -5.44 -4.48 11.23
N HIS A 222 -6.00 -3.29 11.50
CA HIS A 222 -6.64 -2.47 10.47
C HIS A 222 -5.60 -1.71 9.65
N VAL A 223 -4.47 -1.32 10.27
CA VAL A 223 -3.36 -0.63 9.62
C VAL A 223 -2.07 -1.38 9.91
N LEU A 224 -1.32 -1.74 8.87
CA LEU A 224 0.01 -2.31 8.97
C LEU A 224 1.04 -1.30 8.46
N HIS A 225 1.92 -0.84 9.34
CA HIS A 225 3.04 0.05 9.04
C HIS A 225 4.33 -0.75 8.99
N MET A 226 5.10 -0.60 7.92
CA MET A 226 6.39 -1.27 7.75
C MET A 226 7.46 -0.22 7.50
N PHE A 227 8.42 -0.13 8.43
CA PHE A 227 9.65 0.65 8.30
C PHE A 227 10.82 -0.33 8.35
N CYS A 228 11.32 -0.67 7.17
CA CYS A 228 12.37 -1.66 6.97
C CYS A 228 13.09 -1.40 5.65
N HIS A 229 14.07 -2.25 5.30
CA HIS A 229 14.70 -2.15 3.99
C HIS A 229 13.76 -2.69 2.92
N GLY A 230 13.67 -2.01 1.78
CA GLY A 230 13.13 -2.61 0.56
C GLY A 230 14.28 -3.05 -0.33
N LEU A 231 14.15 -4.23 -0.92
CA LEU A 231 15.12 -4.77 -1.85
C LEU A 231 14.39 -5.35 -3.06
N SER A 232 14.75 -4.84 -4.23
CA SER A 232 14.35 -5.44 -5.48
C SER A 232 15.47 -6.29 -6.03
N THR A 233 15.31 -7.61 -5.97
CA THR A 233 16.24 -8.54 -6.62
C THR A 233 15.84 -8.74 -8.07
N GLU A 234 16.70 -9.39 -8.87
CA GLU A 234 16.38 -9.71 -10.27
C GLU A 234 15.10 -10.55 -10.43
N THR A 235 14.67 -11.26 -9.38
CA THR A 235 13.61 -12.27 -9.45
C THR A 235 12.31 -11.87 -8.75
N SER A 236 12.32 -10.98 -7.75
CA SER A 236 11.10 -10.46 -7.12
C SER A 236 11.41 -9.26 -6.20
N PRO A 237 10.48 -8.31 -6.03
CA PRO A 237 10.60 -7.25 -5.03
C PRO A 237 10.18 -7.74 -3.63
N HIS A 238 11.01 -7.48 -2.62
CA HIS A 238 10.79 -7.95 -1.25
C HIS A 238 11.13 -6.87 -0.22
N LEU A 239 10.65 -7.05 1.00
CA LEU A 239 11.09 -6.32 2.17
C LEU A 239 12.09 -7.16 2.97
N GLN A 240 13.11 -6.50 3.51
CA GLN A 240 14.09 -7.07 4.42
C GLN A 240 13.80 -6.58 5.83
N VAL A 241 13.23 -7.46 6.65
CA VAL A 241 12.90 -7.18 8.04
C VAL A 241 13.99 -7.77 8.92
N ALA A 242 14.75 -6.91 9.60
CA ALA A 242 15.79 -7.38 10.50
C ALA A 242 15.16 -8.09 11.72
N THR A 243 15.85 -9.10 12.21
CA THR A 243 15.56 -9.75 13.49
C THR A 243 16.52 -9.22 14.55
N ARG A 244 16.21 -9.47 15.82
CA ARG A 244 17.14 -9.16 16.91
C ARG A 244 18.51 -9.85 16.73
N ALA A 245 18.55 -11.04 16.13
CA ALA A 245 19.78 -11.78 15.92
C ALA A 245 20.75 -11.04 14.98
N ASP A 246 20.22 -10.37 13.94
CA ASP A 246 21.04 -9.65 12.96
C ASP A 246 21.85 -8.50 13.59
N TRP A 247 21.27 -7.83 14.60
CA TRP A 247 21.94 -6.77 15.36
C TRP A 247 23.01 -7.31 16.32
N LEU A 248 22.87 -8.55 16.78
CA LEU A 248 23.81 -9.17 17.73
C LEU A 248 25.01 -9.82 17.02
N THR A 249 24.80 -10.40 15.84
CA THR A 249 25.84 -11.13 15.10
C THR A 249 26.58 -10.26 14.10
N GLY A 250 25.96 -9.18 13.60
CA GLY A 250 26.47 -8.38 12.49
C GLY A 250 26.44 -9.10 11.14
N GLU A 251 25.86 -10.30 11.08
CA GLU A 251 25.61 -11.06 9.86
C GLU A 251 24.12 -10.90 9.50
N SER A 252 23.81 -10.44 8.28
CA SER A 252 22.41 -10.23 7.86
C SER A 252 21.76 -11.56 7.47
N SER A 253 20.93 -12.08 8.37
CA SER A 253 19.96 -13.16 8.18
C SER A 253 18.52 -12.65 8.14
N SER A 254 18.34 -11.36 7.83
CA SER A 254 17.06 -10.64 7.77
C SER A 254 15.97 -11.46 7.06
N LEU A 255 14.74 -11.35 7.55
CA LEU A 255 13.59 -12.00 6.92
C LEU A 255 13.29 -11.35 5.57
N MET A 256 13.20 -12.16 4.53
CA MET A 256 12.69 -11.75 3.22
C MET A 256 11.17 -11.90 3.23
N VAL A 257 10.45 -10.79 3.05
CA VAL A 257 8.98 -10.75 3.09
C VAL A 257 8.45 -10.30 1.73
N GLU A 258 7.64 -11.14 1.10
CA GLU A 258 6.99 -10.87 -0.19
C GLU A 258 5.57 -10.33 -0.01
N ALA A 259 4.97 -9.85 -1.11
CA ALA A 259 3.56 -9.44 -1.11
C ALA A 259 2.63 -10.59 -0.67
N GLY A 260 2.90 -11.82 -1.10
CA GLY A 260 2.12 -13.00 -0.71
C GLY A 260 2.19 -13.34 0.78
N ASP A 261 3.35 -13.11 1.42
CA ASP A 261 3.49 -13.28 2.87
C ASP A 261 2.60 -12.27 3.61
N ILE A 262 2.63 -11.00 3.18
CA ILE A 262 1.83 -9.92 3.77
C ILE A 262 0.33 -10.17 3.58
N GLY A 263 -0.10 -10.64 2.40
CA GLY A 263 -1.49 -11.08 2.18
C GLY A 263 -1.89 -12.22 3.12
N GLY A 264 -0.95 -13.11 3.41
CA GLY A 264 -1.10 -14.17 4.41
C GLY A 264 -1.23 -13.68 5.86
N PHE A 265 -0.89 -12.42 6.18
CA PHE A 265 -0.93 -11.90 7.55
C PHE A 265 -2.35 -11.76 8.12
N ASN A 266 -3.43 -11.91 7.33
CA ASN A 266 -4.82 -11.92 7.83
C ASN A 266 -5.79 -12.76 6.93
N PRO A 267 -6.22 -13.97 7.35
CA PRO A 267 -7.27 -14.74 6.66
C PRO A 267 -8.64 -14.66 7.40
N PRO A 268 -9.82 -14.59 6.72
CA PRO A 268 -10.14 -14.36 5.29
C PRO A 268 -10.33 -12.86 4.94
N VAL A 269 -10.77 -12.53 3.71
CA VAL A 269 -10.91 -11.15 3.14
C VAL A 269 -11.47 -10.09 4.11
N ASP A 270 -12.38 -10.48 4.99
CA ASP A 270 -13.02 -9.62 6.00
C ASP A 270 -12.06 -9.17 7.12
N ALA A 271 -10.85 -9.74 7.17
CA ALA A 271 -9.79 -9.47 8.12
C ALA A 271 -8.57 -8.79 7.49
N LEU A 272 -8.50 -8.54 6.17
CA LEU A 272 -7.33 -7.87 5.56
C LEU A 272 -7.05 -6.52 6.25
N PRO A 273 -5.77 -6.12 6.42
CA PRO A 273 -5.49 -4.76 6.82
C PRO A 273 -6.11 -3.82 5.78
N TRP A 274 -6.80 -2.79 6.26
CA TRP A 274 -7.46 -1.81 5.42
C TRP A 274 -6.45 -0.92 4.70
N LEU A 275 -5.30 -0.75 5.33
CA LEU A 275 -4.18 0.04 4.84
C LEU A 275 -2.86 -0.67 5.17
N VAL A 276 -2.01 -0.84 4.17
CA VAL A 276 -0.59 -1.19 4.35
C VAL A 276 0.25 0.02 3.98
N VAL A 277 1.11 0.47 4.90
CA VAL A 277 2.05 1.57 4.69
C VAL A 277 3.45 0.99 4.59
N LEU A 278 3.97 0.91 3.37
CA LEU A 278 5.31 0.47 3.06
C LEU A 278 6.26 1.67 3.08
N ASN A 279 6.63 2.12 4.28
CA ASN A 279 7.60 3.20 4.48
C ASN A 279 9.04 2.68 4.34
N SER A 280 9.29 2.04 3.19
CA SER A 280 10.51 1.33 2.84
C SER A 280 10.86 1.61 1.37
N CYS A 281 12.16 1.60 1.06
CA CYS A 281 12.68 1.92 -0.27
C CYS A 281 12.05 1.08 -1.40
N GLU A 282 11.78 1.70 -2.55
CA GLU A 282 11.45 1.04 -3.83
C GLU A 282 10.22 0.09 -3.82
N THR A 283 9.37 0.18 -2.80
CA THR A 283 8.18 -0.67 -2.65
C THR A 283 7.08 -0.41 -3.68
N ALA A 284 7.13 0.75 -4.35
CA ALA A 284 6.27 1.13 -5.47
C ALA A 284 7.04 1.25 -6.81
N SER A 285 8.18 0.54 -6.92
CA SER A 285 8.98 0.45 -8.13
C SER A 285 8.82 -0.94 -8.76
N ALA A 286 8.54 -0.99 -10.07
CA ALA A 286 8.55 -2.24 -10.84
C ALA A 286 9.98 -2.51 -11.33
N THR A 287 10.76 -3.19 -10.49
CA THR A 287 12.17 -3.52 -10.75
C THR A 287 12.33 -5.04 -10.84
N GLY A 288 12.79 -5.54 -11.99
CA GLY A 288 12.96 -6.97 -12.30
C GLY A 288 12.98 -7.23 -13.82
N VAL A 289 13.50 -8.38 -14.25
CA VAL A 289 13.46 -8.79 -15.67
C VAL A 289 12.11 -9.44 -15.96
N GLU A 290 11.27 -8.75 -16.75
CA GLU A 290 9.92 -9.13 -17.21
C GLU A 290 8.77 -9.08 -16.17
N ALA A 291 7.81 -8.17 -16.41
CA ALA A 291 6.42 -8.17 -15.93
C ALA A 291 6.10 -8.25 -14.41
N ALA A 292 7.08 -8.29 -13.51
CA ALA A 292 6.82 -8.22 -12.07
C ALA A 292 6.44 -6.79 -11.65
N GLY A 293 5.17 -6.58 -11.26
CA GLY A 293 4.73 -5.33 -10.62
C GLY A 293 5.38 -5.12 -9.26
N SER A 294 5.32 -3.89 -8.73
CA SER A 294 5.87 -3.58 -7.40
C SER A 294 5.19 -4.35 -6.26
N VAL A 295 5.81 -4.40 -5.07
CA VAL A 295 5.18 -4.97 -3.86
C VAL A 295 3.81 -4.31 -3.61
N ALA A 296 3.76 -2.98 -3.71
CA ALA A 296 2.53 -2.22 -3.48
C ALA A 296 1.42 -2.55 -4.49
N LEU A 297 1.77 -2.72 -5.77
CA LEU A 297 0.82 -3.14 -6.79
C LEU A 297 0.32 -4.56 -6.53
N ASN A 298 1.22 -5.51 -6.24
CA ASN A 298 0.88 -6.92 -6.03
C ASN A 298 -0.01 -7.13 -4.80
N LEU A 299 0.18 -6.34 -3.73
CA LEU A 299 -0.71 -6.35 -2.57
C LEU A 299 -2.16 -5.98 -2.89
N ILE A 300 -2.40 -5.12 -3.88
CA ILE A 300 -3.77 -4.82 -4.33
C ILE A 300 -4.24 -5.86 -5.35
N TYR A 301 -3.43 -6.10 -6.38
CA TYR A 301 -3.80 -6.95 -7.50
C TYR A 301 -4.10 -8.38 -7.05
N THR A 302 -3.16 -9.00 -6.32
CA THR A 302 -3.23 -10.41 -5.91
C THR A 302 -3.92 -10.58 -4.56
N GLU A 303 -3.56 -9.76 -3.57
CA GLU A 303 -4.02 -9.96 -2.18
C GLU A 303 -5.30 -9.17 -1.83
N GLY A 304 -5.74 -8.25 -2.69
CA GLY A 304 -6.99 -7.52 -2.53
C GLY A 304 -6.99 -6.48 -1.40
N ILE A 305 -5.81 -6.06 -0.92
CA ILE A 305 -5.65 -5.02 0.10
C ILE A 305 -6.37 -3.74 -0.35
N PRO A 306 -7.19 -3.08 0.49
CA PRO A 306 -7.99 -1.95 0.04
C PRO A 306 -7.17 -0.73 -0.37
N ALA A 307 -6.09 -0.44 0.36
CA ALA A 307 -5.15 0.62 0.04
C ALA A 307 -3.73 0.27 0.48
N VAL A 308 -2.76 0.67 -0.34
CA VAL A 308 -1.35 0.50 -0.07
C VAL A 308 -0.61 1.80 -0.35
N VAL A 309 0.16 2.27 0.62
CA VAL A 309 1.13 3.35 0.41
C VAL A 309 2.51 2.73 0.20
N GLY A 310 3.25 3.21 -0.79
CA GLY A 310 4.62 2.77 -1.04
C GLY A 310 5.50 3.91 -1.56
N MET A 311 6.79 3.62 -1.69
CA MET A 311 7.80 4.57 -2.15
C MET A 311 8.31 4.20 -3.53
N ARG A 312 8.26 5.14 -4.49
CA ARG A 312 8.68 4.89 -5.88
C ARG A 312 10.18 4.66 -6.05
N GLU A 313 11.00 5.16 -5.13
CA GLU A 313 12.46 5.12 -5.19
C GLU A 313 13.01 4.97 -3.76
N PRO A 314 14.35 4.82 -3.57
CA PRO A 314 14.94 4.86 -2.25
C PRO A 314 14.58 6.15 -1.51
N VAL A 315 14.18 6.01 -0.24
CA VAL A 315 13.77 7.10 0.64
C VAL A 315 14.82 7.28 1.74
N ARG A 316 15.11 8.53 2.11
CA ARG A 316 15.99 8.82 3.24
C ARG A 316 15.25 8.60 4.56
N SER A 317 15.94 8.23 5.63
CA SER A 317 15.30 7.95 6.92
C SER A 317 14.64 9.18 7.54
N ASP A 318 15.20 10.38 7.33
CA ASP A 318 14.61 11.66 7.74
C ASP A 318 13.29 11.95 7.01
N ASP A 319 13.26 11.72 5.69
CA ASP A 319 12.04 11.85 4.87
C ASP A 319 10.98 10.81 5.23
N ALA A 320 11.38 9.56 5.46
CA ALA A 320 10.48 8.50 5.90
C ALA A 320 9.83 8.85 7.24
N THR A 321 10.60 9.40 8.18
CA THR A 321 10.11 9.86 9.49
C THR A 321 9.14 11.04 9.33
N LEU A 322 9.48 12.03 8.51
CA LEU A 322 8.59 13.17 8.24
C LEU A 322 7.29 12.71 7.58
N PHE A 323 7.37 11.80 6.61
CA PHE A 323 6.21 11.19 5.98
C PHE A 323 5.31 10.53 7.03
N THR A 324 5.85 9.68 7.91
CA THR A 324 5.09 9.00 8.96
C THR A 324 4.35 10.00 9.83
N LYS A 325 5.05 11.01 10.36
CA LYS A 325 4.42 12.04 11.18
C LYS A 325 3.26 12.72 10.42
N ALA A 326 3.54 13.24 9.24
CA ALA A 326 2.59 14.03 8.46
C ALA A 326 1.38 13.22 7.98
N PHE A 327 1.57 11.93 7.67
CA PHE A 327 0.53 11.04 7.22
C PHE A 327 -0.40 10.63 8.37
N TYR A 328 0.14 10.21 9.52
CA TYR A 328 -0.68 9.81 10.66
C TYR A 328 -1.40 10.99 11.34
N ASP A 329 -0.81 12.20 11.28
CA ASP A 329 -1.48 13.45 11.69
C ASP A 329 -2.78 13.72 10.89
N GLN A 330 -2.92 13.17 9.68
CA GLN A 330 -4.16 13.24 8.89
C GLN A 330 -5.03 11.99 9.04
N LEU A 331 -4.42 10.80 9.08
CA LEU A 331 -5.14 9.53 9.11
C LEU A 331 -5.96 9.34 10.39
N LEU A 332 -5.35 9.58 11.56
CA LEU A 332 -5.98 9.27 12.84
C LEU A 332 -7.19 10.17 13.15
N PRO A 333 -7.15 11.49 12.88
CA PRO A 333 -8.35 12.33 13.00
C PRO A 333 -9.52 11.88 12.11
N GLU A 334 -9.23 11.33 10.93
CA GLU A 334 -10.28 10.87 10.00
C GLU A 334 -10.97 9.61 10.51
N PHE A 335 -10.22 8.64 11.06
CA PHE A 335 -10.83 7.51 11.77
C PHE A 335 -11.61 7.96 13.02
N ASN A 336 -11.12 8.96 13.74
CA ASN A 336 -11.82 9.50 14.90
C ASN A 336 -13.14 10.18 14.50
N ALA A 337 -13.16 10.86 13.36
CA ALA A 337 -14.36 11.51 12.84
C ALA A 337 -15.49 10.51 12.56
N LEU A 338 -15.17 9.29 12.09
CA LEU A 338 -16.14 8.21 11.87
C LEU A 338 -16.94 7.87 13.15
N LEU A 339 -16.34 8.02 14.33
CA LEU A 339 -17.00 7.73 15.61
C LEU A 339 -18.06 8.77 15.98
N SER A 340 -18.07 9.93 15.31
CA SER A 340 -19.05 10.99 15.54
C SER A 340 -20.37 10.74 14.80
N THR A 341 -20.40 9.81 13.85
CA THR A 341 -21.55 9.48 13.00
C THR A 341 -21.81 7.96 12.96
N PRO A 342 -21.96 7.30 14.13
CA PRO A 342 -22.07 5.84 14.20
C PRO A 342 -23.25 5.32 13.38
N GLY A 343 -23.03 4.23 12.66
CA GLY A 343 -24.02 3.62 11.76
C GLY A 343 -24.20 4.33 10.42
N VAL A 344 -23.47 5.41 10.13
CA VAL A 344 -23.46 6.03 8.80
C VAL A 344 -22.19 5.61 8.07
N PRO A 345 -22.29 4.97 6.88
CA PRO A 345 -21.12 4.65 6.08
C PRO A 345 -20.50 5.94 5.52
N GLU A 346 -19.24 6.20 5.86
CA GLU A 346 -18.46 7.32 5.33
C GLU A 346 -17.34 6.85 4.42
N GLN A 347 -17.00 7.66 3.42
CA GLN A 347 -15.93 7.36 2.47
C GLN A 347 -14.61 7.93 2.99
N LEU A 348 -13.55 7.12 3.08
CA LEU A 348 -12.19 7.61 3.25
C LEU A 348 -11.54 7.80 1.88
N ASP A 349 -10.87 8.94 1.70
CA ASP A 349 -10.13 9.25 0.49
C ASP A 349 -8.62 9.11 0.74
N TRP A 350 -8.08 7.94 0.39
CA TRP A 350 -6.67 7.61 0.59
C TRP A 350 -5.72 8.57 -0.14
N ALA A 351 -6.07 9.02 -1.35
CA ALA A 351 -5.25 9.96 -2.12
C ALA A 351 -5.15 11.31 -1.43
N ARG A 352 -6.25 11.78 -0.83
CA ARG A 352 -6.24 13.03 -0.06
C ARG A 352 -5.32 12.96 1.16
N LEU A 353 -5.33 11.83 1.88
CA LEU A 353 -4.53 11.65 3.09
C LEU A 353 -3.02 11.80 2.85
N LEU A 354 -2.56 11.55 1.62
CA LEU A 354 -1.15 11.74 1.25
C LEU A 354 -0.78 13.21 1.00
N VAL A 355 -1.74 14.10 0.71
CA VAL A 355 -1.44 15.46 0.25
C VAL A 355 -0.63 16.22 1.30
N ASN A 356 -1.03 16.21 2.56
CA ASN A 356 -0.28 16.87 3.64
C ASN A 356 1.14 16.30 3.81
N ALA A 357 1.32 14.98 3.67
CA ALA A 357 2.64 14.37 3.75
C ALA A 357 3.54 14.83 2.59
N ARG A 358 2.99 14.92 1.37
CA ARG A 358 3.70 15.45 0.21
C ARG A 358 4.01 16.94 0.36
N GLU A 359 3.08 17.74 0.89
CA GLU A 359 3.31 19.16 1.15
C GLU A 359 4.42 19.38 2.17
N GLN A 360 4.46 18.63 3.26
CA GLN A 360 5.52 18.75 4.27
C GLN A 360 6.89 18.31 3.73
N LEU A 361 6.95 17.21 2.98
CA LEU A 361 8.16 16.79 2.28
C LEU A 361 8.63 17.85 1.28
N ALA A 362 7.69 18.47 0.54
CA ALA A 362 8.03 19.55 -0.36
C ALA A 362 8.54 20.77 0.42
N ASP A 363 7.94 21.13 1.56
CA ASP A 363 8.34 22.28 2.39
C ASP A 363 9.73 22.11 3.00
N GLN A 364 10.12 20.88 3.34
CA GLN A 364 11.46 20.58 3.84
C GLN A 364 12.56 21.02 2.85
N TYR A 365 12.32 20.86 1.55
CA TYR A 365 13.33 21.13 0.52
C TYR A 365 13.06 22.36 -0.35
N GLU A 366 11.80 22.77 -0.47
CA GLU A 366 11.29 23.79 -1.39
C GLU A 366 10.24 24.69 -0.70
N PRO A 367 10.58 25.42 0.37
CA PRO A 367 9.61 26.13 1.22
C PRO A 367 8.88 27.29 0.52
N LEU A 368 9.27 27.64 -0.71
CA LEU A 368 8.59 28.63 -1.53
C LEU A 368 7.84 27.95 -2.68
N ASP A 369 6.56 28.23 -2.83
CA ASP A 369 5.71 27.68 -3.91
C ASP A 369 6.34 27.80 -5.32
N ALA A 370 7.05 28.89 -5.58
CA ALA A 370 7.73 29.13 -6.85
C ALA A 370 8.89 28.16 -7.14
N GLN A 371 9.45 27.54 -6.10
CA GLN A 371 10.56 26.58 -6.21
C GLN A 371 10.07 25.15 -6.43
N ARG A 372 8.80 24.84 -6.11
CA ARG A 372 8.24 23.48 -6.18
C ARG A 372 8.62 22.77 -7.47
N GLY A 373 9.00 21.50 -7.39
CA GLY A 373 9.32 20.67 -8.56
C GLY A 373 10.76 20.81 -9.09
N THR A 374 11.66 21.38 -8.30
CA THR A 374 13.11 21.16 -8.36
C THR A 374 13.57 19.95 -7.55
N LYS A 375 12.76 19.52 -6.57
CA LYS A 375 13.00 18.38 -5.68
C LYS A 375 11.91 17.34 -5.86
N LYS A 376 12.25 16.06 -5.70
CA LYS A 376 11.39 14.93 -6.07
C LYS A 376 10.87 14.14 -4.87
N GLU A 377 11.40 14.39 -3.68
CA GLU A 377 11.20 13.63 -2.46
C GLU A 377 9.69 13.56 -2.12
N TRP A 378 8.95 14.65 -2.34
CA TRP A 378 7.49 14.68 -2.16
C TRP A 378 6.71 13.85 -3.20
N THR A 379 7.32 13.44 -4.32
CA THR A 379 6.70 12.57 -5.33
C THR A 379 6.90 11.09 -5.05
N LEU A 380 7.71 10.74 -4.04
CA LEU A 380 8.04 9.35 -3.73
C LEU A 380 6.87 8.59 -3.08
N PRO A 381 6.13 9.16 -2.10
CA PRO A 381 4.99 8.48 -1.52
C PRO A 381 3.83 8.43 -2.51
N VAL A 382 3.41 7.22 -2.84
CA VAL A 382 2.28 6.94 -3.73
C VAL A 382 1.25 6.09 -3.02
N VAL A 383 0.00 6.20 -3.46
CA VAL A 383 -1.07 5.36 -2.94
C VAL A 383 -1.75 4.61 -4.07
N TYR A 384 -1.86 3.31 -3.86
CA TYR A 384 -2.67 2.40 -4.65
C TYR A 384 -3.98 2.17 -3.90
N THR A 385 -5.08 2.10 -4.63
CA THR A 385 -6.41 1.75 -4.11
C THR A 385 -7.13 0.83 -5.09
N ARG A 386 -8.13 0.11 -4.60
CA ARG A 386 -9.07 -0.62 -5.46
C ARG A 386 -10.00 0.35 -6.21
N PRO A 387 -10.65 -0.09 -7.32
CA PRO A 387 -11.69 0.69 -7.99
C PRO A 387 -12.88 0.93 -7.07
N ALA A 388 -13.29 -0.09 -6.31
CA ALA A 388 -14.35 0.04 -5.32
C ALA A 388 -13.96 1.08 -4.25
N THR A 389 -14.82 2.07 -4.06
CA THR A 389 -14.61 3.12 -3.05
C THR A 389 -14.60 2.51 -1.66
N PHE A 390 -13.57 2.81 -0.86
CA PHE A 390 -13.49 2.39 0.53
C PHE A 390 -14.46 3.21 1.40
N ARG A 391 -15.43 2.50 1.99
CA ARG A 391 -16.45 3.05 2.87
C ARG A 391 -16.44 2.30 4.19
N VAL A 392 -16.46 3.04 5.29
CA VAL A 392 -16.43 2.50 6.64
C VAL A 392 -17.67 2.96 7.38
N GLN A 393 -18.34 2.02 8.03
CA GLN A 393 -19.38 2.31 8.99
C GLN A 393 -18.84 2.02 10.38
N ALA A 394 -18.68 3.05 11.21
CA ALA A 394 -18.28 2.87 12.58
C ALA A 394 -19.47 2.45 13.46
N SER A 395 -19.20 1.52 14.38
CA SER A 395 -20.08 1.23 15.51
C SER A 395 -19.91 2.32 16.58
N ALA A 396 -20.97 2.57 17.35
CA ALA A 396 -20.84 3.44 18.52
C ALA A 396 -19.77 2.85 19.45
N ALA A 397 -18.85 3.69 19.93
CA ALA A 397 -17.88 3.26 20.93
C ALA A 397 -18.65 2.62 22.11
N PRO A 398 -18.20 1.48 22.64
CA PRO A 398 -18.86 0.88 23.80
C PRO A 398 -18.91 1.93 24.90
N SER A 399 -20.13 2.33 25.28
CA SER A 399 -20.31 3.17 26.46
C SER A 399 -19.68 2.39 27.62
N VAL A 400 -18.62 2.94 28.23
CA VAL A 400 -18.12 2.44 29.52
C VAL A 400 -19.35 2.26 30.37
N GLY A 401 -19.68 1.01 30.68
CA GLY A 401 -20.91 0.67 31.35
C GLY A 401 -20.99 1.53 32.59
N THR A 402 -21.96 2.44 32.63
CA THR A 402 -22.52 2.82 33.91
C THR A 402 -22.97 1.49 34.48
N GLU A 403 -22.31 1.01 35.52
CA GLU A 403 -22.75 -0.18 36.25
C GLU A 403 -24.25 0.00 36.46
N VAL A 404 -25.05 -0.77 35.72
CA VAL A 404 -26.46 -0.91 35.99
C VAL A 404 -26.47 -1.69 37.30
N GLY A 405 -26.50 -0.94 38.40
CA GLY A 405 -26.62 -1.48 39.73
C GLY A 405 -27.76 -2.49 39.77
N PRO A 406 -27.62 -3.58 40.53
CA PRO A 406 -28.59 -4.66 40.50
C PRO A 406 -29.97 -4.14 40.92
N GLU A 407 -31.00 -4.54 40.17
CA GLU A 407 -32.41 -4.31 40.49
C GLU A 407 -32.75 -4.75 41.93
N PRO A 408 -33.68 -4.08 42.61
CA PRO A 408 -33.88 -4.20 44.05
C PRO A 408 -34.55 -5.52 44.42
N GLN A 409 -33.82 -6.37 45.14
CA GLN A 409 -34.40 -7.49 45.87
C GLN A 409 -34.87 -7.06 47.27
N VAL A 410 -35.94 -7.71 47.69
CA VAL A 410 -36.88 -7.34 48.75
C VAL A 410 -36.28 -7.53 50.16
N ALA A 411 -36.71 -6.66 51.06
CA ALA A 411 -36.35 -6.51 52.47
C ALA A 411 -36.29 -7.80 53.32
N GLY A 412 -35.30 -7.83 54.21
CA GLY A 412 -35.24 -8.70 55.39
C GLY A 412 -34.25 -8.13 56.41
N ALA A 413 -34.78 -7.59 57.51
CA ALA A 413 -34.02 -6.95 58.58
C ALA A 413 -33.30 -7.96 59.49
N ALA A 414 -32.11 -7.61 60.00
CA ALA A 414 -31.80 -7.48 61.44
C ALA A 414 -30.29 -7.51 61.75
N GLU A 415 -29.91 -6.59 62.64
CA GLU A 415 -28.86 -6.66 63.68
C GLU A 415 -27.36 -6.44 63.33
N SER A 416 -26.87 -5.25 63.76
CA SER A 416 -25.49 -4.91 64.18
C SER A 416 -25.19 -5.55 65.58
N PRO A 417 -23.95 -5.59 66.15
CA PRO A 417 -22.96 -4.48 66.19
C PRO A 417 -21.46 -4.96 66.27
N PRO A 418 -20.47 -4.21 66.83
CA PRO A 418 -19.36 -3.62 66.05
C PRO A 418 -17.94 -4.04 66.51
N ALA A 419 -16.90 -3.78 65.71
CA ALA A 419 -15.54 -3.51 66.20
C ALA A 419 -14.58 -3.06 65.08
N LEU A 420 -13.98 -1.87 65.25
CA LEU A 420 -12.69 -1.45 64.69
C LEU A 420 -11.56 -2.15 65.50
N PRO A 421 -10.33 -2.37 64.98
CA PRO A 421 -9.34 -1.28 64.89
C PRO A 421 -8.37 -1.35 63.68
N GLU A 422 -7.95 -0.16 63.23
CA GLU A 422 -6.57 0.37 63.18
C GLU A 422 -5.76 0.19 61.89
N ASP A 423 -5.31 1.36 61.45
CA ASP A 423 -4.36 1.68 60.39
C ASP A 423 -2.98 1.04 60.64
N VAL A 424 -2.38 0.49 59.58
CA VAL A 424 -0.92 0.34 59.48
C VAL A 424 -0.52 0.59 58.03
N GLU A 425 0.07 1.75 57.79
CA GLU A 425 0.83 2.08 56.58
C GLU A 425 2.17 1.33 56.61
N PRO A 426 2.62 0.68 55.51
CA PRO A 426 4.01 0.31 55.35
C PRO A 426 4.80 1.46 54.71
N GLU A 427 5.90 1.77 55.40
CA GLU A 427 6.86 2.83 55.13
C GLU A 427 7.51 2.76 53.73
N HIS A 428 7.76 3.95 53.19
CA HIS A 428 8.57 4.22 52.02
C HIS A 428 10.02 3.76 52.22
N VAL A 429 10.55 3.01 51.25
CA VAL A 429 11.98 2.72 51.12
C VAL A 429 12.42 3.27 49.76
N GLU A 430 13.20 4.34 49.77
CA GLU A 430 13.89 4.88 48.59
C GLU A 430 15.18 4.08 48.36
N PRO A 431 15.44 3.55 47.15
CA PRO A 431 16.77 3.12 46.77
C PRO A 431 17.59 4.28 46.20
N GLU A 432 18.82 4.36 46.69
CA GLU A 432 19.84 5.36 46.45
C GLU A 432 20.24 5.51 44.97
N HIS A 433 20.48 6.75 44.55
CA HIS A 433 21.04 7.12 43.26
C HIS A 433 22.49 6.67 43.12
N VAL A 434 22.80 5.98 42.01
CA VAL A 434 24.17 5.72 41.55
C VAL A 434 24.29 6.34 40.15
N GLU A 435 25.12 7.38 40.04
CA GLU A 435 25.50 7.98 38.75
C GLU A 435 26.58 7.14 38.07
N PRO A 436 26.40 6.68 36.82
CA PRO A 436 27.50 6.19 36.02
C PRO A 436 28.19 7.33 35.27
N GLU A 437 29.53 7.29 35.32
CA GLU A 437 30.47 8.23 34.75
C GLU A 437 30.39 8.35 33.22
N HIS A 438 30.58 9.56 32.71
CA HIS A 438 30.67 9.87 31.28
C HIS A 438 31.96 9.31 30.65
N VAL A 439 31.82 8.57 29.56
CA VAL A 439 32.91 8.19 28.65
C VAL A 439 32.57 8.76 27.28
N GLU A 440 33.36 9.73 26.82
CA GLU A 440 33.28 10.27 25.45
C GLU A 440 33.92 9.27 24.47
N PRO A 441 33.25 8.87 23.37
CA PRO A 441 33.91 8.15 22.29
C PRO A 441 34.63 9.12 21.34
N GLU A 442 35.88 8.80 21.03
CA GLU A 442 36.74 9.49 20.08
C GLU A 442 36.19 9.45 18.64
N HIS A 443 36.34 10.57 17.93
CA HIS A 443 36.05 10.70 16.51
C HIS A 443 36.98 9.82 15.65
N VAL A 444 36.39 8.97 14.81
CA VAL A 444 37.08 8.30 13.70
C VAL A 444 36.45 8.82 12.40
N GLU A 445 37.25 9.52 11.59
CA GLU A 445 36.86 9.90 10.22
C GLU A 445 36.94 8.68 9.29
N PRO A 446 35.94 8.44 8.42
CA PRO A 446 36.05 7.37 7.43
C PRO A 446 36.92 7.80 6.24
N GLU A 447 37.93 6.99 5.92
CA GLU A 447 38.73 7.11 4.71
C GLU A 447 37.90 6.78 3.45
N HIS A 448 38.10 7.57 2.40
CA HIS A 448 37.51 7.36 1.08
C HIS A 448 38.06 6.10 0.39
N VAL A 449 37.16 5.23 -0.05
CA VAL A 449 37.48 4.12 -0.97
C VAL A 449 36.89 4.45 -2.34
N GLU A 450 37.75 4.77 -3.30
CA GLU A 450 37.39 4.85 -4.73
C GLU A 450 37.11 3.44 -5.26
N SER A 451 35.97 3.26 -5.93
CA SER A 451 35.62 2.00 -6.59
C SER A 451 36.25 1.97 -7.99
N GLU A 452 37.17 1.03 -8.23
CA GLU A 452 37.72 0.76 -9.56
C GLU A 452 36.65 0.10 -10.47
N HIS A 453 36.55 0.59 -11.69
CA HIS A 453 35.72 0.05 -12.77
C HIS A 453 36.24 -1.31 -13.26
N VAL A 454 35.36 -2.30 -13.35
CA VAL A 454 35.58 -3.55 -14.11
C VAL A 454 34.80 -3.44 -15.43
N GLU A 455 35.51 -3.27 -16.54
CA GLU A 455 34.93 -3.42 -17.88
C GLU A 455 34.62 -4.90 -18.15
N SER A 456 33.41 -5.18 -18.63
CA SER A 456 32.99 -6.52 -19.05
C SER A 456 33.16 -6.66 -20.57
N GLU A 457 33.98 -7.63 -20.99
CA GLU A 457 34.22 -7.97 -22.39
C GLU A 457 32.97 -8.58 -23.04
N HIS A 458 32.70 -8.17 -24.29
CA HIS A 458 31.66 -8.71 -25.16
C HIS A 458 31.97 -10.15 -25.62
N VAL A 459 30.96 -11.01 -25.57
CA VAL A 459 30.94 -12.31 -26.27
C VAL A 459 29.86 -12.25 -27.35
N GLU A 460 30.29 -12.23 -28.62
CA GLU A 460 29.41 -12.39 -29.78
C GLU A 460 28.86 -13.83 -29.82
N SER A 461 27.55 -13.97 -30.04
CA SER A 461 26.91 -15.26 -30.30
C SER A 461 26.47 -15.35 -31.76
N GLU A 462 27.01 -16.34 -32.46
CA GLU A 462 26.77 -16.62 -33.88
C GLU A 462 25.33 -17.07 -34.19
N HIS A 463 24.83 -16.59 -35.33
CA HIS A 463 23.57 -16.99 -35.97
C HIS A 463 23.59 -18.43 -36.49
N VAL A 464 22.46 -19.14 -36.33
CA VAL A 464 22.11 -20.32 -37.12
C VAL A 464 20.66 -20.20 -37.60
N GLU A 465 20.46 -20.05 -38.91
CA GLU A 465 19.16 -20.24 -39.57
C GLU A 465 18.83 -21.74 -39.71
N PRO A 466 17.53 -22.08 -39.84
CA PRO A 466 17.18 -22.88 -41.01
C PRO A 466 15.91 -22.48 -41.75
N ALA A 467 15.89 -22.92 -43.01
CA ALA A 467 14.98 -22.60 -44.09
C ALA A 467 13.57 -23.26 -44.04
N ALA A 468 12.60 -22.46 -44.50
CA ALA A 468 11.48 -22.73 -45.42
C ALA A 468 10.82 -24.13 -45.51
N ALA A 469 9.48 -24.15 -45.34
CA ALA A 469 8.58 -25.03 -46.11
C ALA A 469 7.11 -24.51 -46.20
N ALA A 470 6.70 -24.17 -47.43
CA ALA A 470 5.43 -24.41 -48.14
C ALA A 470 4.03 -24.06 -47.56
N GLN A 471 3.29 -23.34 -48.41
CA GLN A 471 1.88 -22.94 -48.37
C GLN A 471 0.85 -24.09 -48.42
N ARG A 472 -0.32 -23.90 -47.79
CA ARG A 472 -1.64 -24.40 -48.26
C ARG A 472 -2.80 -23.48 -47.84
N SER A 473 -3.78 -23.31 -48.75
CA SER A 473 -4.94 -22.41 -48.67
C SER A 473 -6.24 -23.03 -48.13
N ALA A 474 -7.04 -22.16 -47.48
CA ALA A 474 -8.51 -21.94 -47.52
C ALA A 474 -9.55 -22.95 -46.95
N THR A 475 -10.40 -22.50 -45.99
CA THR A 475 -11.85 -22.11 -46.16
C THR A 475 -12.50 -21.68 -44.80
N PRO A 476 -13.54 -20.82 -44.77
CA PRO A 476 -14.18 -20.33 -43.52
C PRO A 476 -15.53 -21.02 -43.19
N PRO A 477 -15.97 -21.05 -41.91
CA PRO A 477 -17.32 -21.49 -41.53
C PRO A 477 -18.34 -20.34 -41.33
N PRO A 478 -19.66 -20.64 -41.23
CA PRO A 478 -20.75 -19.72 -41.62
C PRO A 478 -21.42 -18.94 -40.46
N SER A 479 -22.24 -17.94 -40.85
CA SER A 479 -23.01 -17.03 -39.98
C SER A 479 -24.19 -17.67 -39.20
N PRO A 480 -24.65 -17.08 -38.08
CA PRO A 480 -25.67 -17.66 -37.19
C PRO A 480 -27.14 -17.22 -37.50
N PRO A 481 -28.17 -17.92 -36.96
CA PRO A 481 -29.60 -17.61 -37.14
C PRO A 481 -30.17 -16.64 -36.08
N PRO A 482 -31.43 -16.14 -36.22
CA PRO A 482 -31.95 -14.96 -35.49
C PRO A 482 -32.55 -15.31 -34.10
N PRO A 483 -32.85 -14.30 -33.25
CA PRO A 483 -32.89 -14.46 -31.80
C PRO A 483 -34.29 -14.82 -31.26
N GLY A 484 -34.31 -15.63 -30.21
CA GLY A 484 -35.48 -15.88 -29.39
C GLY A 484 -35.08 -16.50 -28.07
N GLY A 485 -35.23 -15.75 -26.98
CA GLY A 485 -34.99 -16.20 -25.61
C GLY A 485 -33.99 -15.32 -24.87
N THR A 486 -34.49 -14.51 -23.95
CA THR A 486 -33.71 -13.72 -22.99
C THR A 486 -32.92 -14.64 -22.06
N PRO A 487 -31.58 -14.49 -21.91
CA PRO A 487 -30.86 -15.06 -20.78
C PRO A 487 -30.54 -13.97 -19.74
N ALA A 488 -30.39 -14.45 -18.51
CA ALA A 488 -29.94 -13.73 -17.32
C ALA A 488 -28.48 -13.21 -17.49
N PRO A 489 -27.95 -12.35 -16.59
CA PRO A 489 -26.71 -11.63 -16.85
C PRO A 489 -25.53 -12.60 -16.84
N VAL A 490 -24.88 -12.75 -18.00
CA VAL A 490 -23.59 -13.44 -18.14
C VAL A 490 -22.52 -12.45 -17.70
N THR A 491 -21.76 -12.79 -16.68
CA THR A 491 -20.54 -12.08 -16.30
C THR A 491 -19.55 -12.19 -17.47
N ASP A 492 -19.20 -11.06 -18.08
CA ASP A 492 -18.33 -11.01 -19.25
C ASP A 492 -16.86 -11.20 -18.85
N GLN A 493 -16.53 -12.39 -18.35
CA GLN A 493 -15.15 -12.82 -18.13
C GLN A 493 -14.53 -13.12 -19.50
N THR A 494 -13.35 -12.61 -19.83
CA THR A 494 -12.75 -12.84 -21.17
C THR A 494 -12.19 -14.27 -21.31
N THR A 495 -12.08 -14.81 -22.53
CA THR A 495 -11.44 -16.13 -22.78
C THR A 495 -10.03 -16.21 -22.16
N ARG A 496 -9.29 -15.09 -22.20
CA ARG A 496 -7.97 -14.97 -21.53
C ARG A 496 -8.08 -15.11 -20.00
N SER A 497 -9.09 -14.51 -19.39
CA SER A 497 -9.33 -14.64 -17.94
C SER A 497 -9.73 -16.06 -17.54
N LEU A 498 -10.51 -16.78 -18.37
CA LEU A 498 -10.83 -18.19 -18.13
C LEU A 498 -9.58 -19.08 -18.19
N VAL A 499 -8.71 -18.89 -19.19
CA VAL A 499 -7.44 -19.63 -19.31
C VAL A 499 -6.55 -19.39 -18.08
N LEU A 500 -6.40 -18.13 -17.65
CA LEU A 500 -5.63 -17.79 -16.45
C LEU A 500 -6.23 -18.40 -15.18
N THR A 501 -7.57 -18.48 -15.09
CA THR A 501 -8.27 -19.12 -13.98
C THR A 501 -8.00 -20.63 -13.96
N VAL A 502 -7.96 -21.30 -15.12
CA VAL A 502 -7.57 -22.71 -15.22
C VAL A 502 -6.13 -22.92 -14.77
N GLU A 503 -5.20 -22.08 -15.20
CA GLU A 503 -3.79 -22.15 -14.79
C GLU A 503 -3.62 -21.98 -13.28
N ALA A 504 -4.28 -20.97 -12.70
CA ALA A 504 -4.27 -20.70 -11.26
C ALA A 504 -4.86 -21.86 -10.44
N LEU A 505 -6.02 -22.38 -10.83
CA LEU A 505 -6.66 -23.51 -10.14
C LEU A 505 -5.85 -24.80 -10.28
N THR A 506 -5.18 -25.02 -11.41
CA THR A 506 -4.29 -26.18 -11.62
C THR A 506 -3.03 -26.09 -10.75
N GLY A 507 -2.44 -24.89 -10.64
CA GLY A 507 -1.33 -24.62 -9.73
C GLY A 507 -1.73 -24.84 -8.27
N LEU A 508 -2.86 -24.28 -7.85
CA LEU A 508 -3.40 -24.45 -6.50
C LEU A 508 -3.69 -25.92 -6.19
N ARG A 509 -4.28 -26.66 -7.13
CA ARG A 509 -4.51 -28.10 -7.00
C ARG A 509 -3.21 -28.86 -6.71
N THR A 510 -2.15 -28.56 -7.45
CA THR A 510 -0.83 -29.20 -7.29
C THR A 510 -0.24 -28.91 -5.90
N THR A 511 -0.39 -27.69 -5.40
CA THR A 511 0.05 -27.31 -4.05
C THR A 511 -0.73 -28.03 -2.96
N VAL A 512 -2.05 -28.15 -3.12
CA VAL A 512 -2.93 -28.81 -2.14
C VAL A 512 -2.78 -30.33 -2.15
N GLU A 513 -2.43 -30.95 -3.28
CA GLU A 513 -2.15 -32.39 -3.36
C GLU A 513 -1.05 -32.84 -2.38
N GLY A 514 -0.06 -31.98 -2.12
CA GLY A 514 1.00 -32.24 -1.14
C GLY A 514 0.55 -32.21 0.33
N THR A 515 -0.62 -31.64 0.62
CA THR A 515 -1.14 -31.44 1.98
C THR A 515 -2.05 -32.57 2.46
N GLY A 516 -2.63 -33.35 1.53
CA GLY A 516 -3.59 -34.41 1.84
C GLY A 516 -5.00 -33.94 2.19
N ASP A 517 -5.33 -32.65 2.01
CA ASP A 517 -6.68 -32.11 2.25
C ASP A 517 -7.64 -32.45 1.11
N THR A 518 -8.29 -33.61 1.24
CA THR A 518 -9.26 -34.13 0.26
C THR A 518 -10.47 -33.23 0.05
N THR A 519 -10.88 -32.43 1.04
CA THR A 519 -12.08 -31.59 0.94
C THR A 519 -11.81 -30.37 0.08
N LEU A 520 -10.62 -29.79 0.23
CA LEU A 520 -10.18 -28.67 -0.57
C LEU A 520 -9.86 -29.10 -2.01
N LEU A 521 -9.29 -30.30 -2.21
CA LEU A 521 -9.09 -30.88 -3.54
C LEU A 521 -10.40 -31.06 -4.30
N ASP A 522 -11.44 -31.62 -3.66
CA ASP A 522 -12.75 -31.81 -4.29
C ASP A 522 -13.41 -30.46 -4.67
N SER A 523 -13.20 -29.42 -3.86
CA SER A 523 -13.68 -28.07 -4.16
C SER A 523 -12.94 -27.45 -5.35
N ILE A 524 -11.62 -27.62 -5.42
CA ILE A 524 -10.81 -27.12 -6.54
C ILE A 524 -11.19 -27.85 -7.82
N ASP A 525 -11.33 -29.18 -7.78
CA ASP A 525 -11.71 -30.00 -8.93
C ASP A 525 -13.10 -29.61 -9.46
N THR A 526 -14.06 -29.33 -8.57
CA THR A 526 -15.40 -28.86 -8.94
C THR A 526 -15.34 -27.51 -9.67
N HIS A 527 -14.54 -26.56 -9.19
CA HIS A 527 -14.35 -25.27 -9.86
C HIS A 527 -13.60 -25.39 -11.19
N LEU A 528 -12.60 -26.27 -11.27
CA LEU A 528 -11.84 -26.52 -12.49
C LEU A 528 -12.74 -27.05 -13.61
N ILE A 529 -13.68 -27.94 -13.27
CA ILE A 529 -14.69 -28.46 -14.21
C ILE A 529 -15.60 -27.35 -14.72
N LEU A 530 -16.09 -26.47 -13.83
CA LEU A 530 -16.99 -25.38 -14.22
C LEU A 530 -16.31 -24.38 -15.17
N VAL A 531 -15.07 -24.00 -14.87
CA VAL A 531 -14.31 -23.04 -15.69
C VAL A 531 -13.91 -23.67 -17.02
N LEU A 532 -13.55 -24.95 -17.06
CA LEU A 532 -13.25 -25.67 -18.30
C LEU A 532 -14.50 -25.83 -19.18
N ASP A 533 -15.66 -26.14 -18.62
CA ASP A 533 -16.93 -26.22 -19.37
C ASP A 533 -17.31 -24.84 -19.95
N GLU A 534 -17.10 -23.76 -19.19
CA GLU A 534 -17.33 -22.41 -19.70
C GLU A 534 -16.31 -22.01 -20.78
N LEU A 535 -15.06 -22.47 -20.68
CA LEU A 535 -14.04 -22.25 -21.70
C LEU A 535 -14.33 -23.04 -22.99
N GLU A 536 -14.82 -24.28 -22.89
CA GLU A 536 -15.22 -25.10 -24.04
C GLU A 536 -16.46 -24.56 -24.76
N GLN A 537 -17.34 -23.84 -24.05
CA GLN A 537 -18.53 -23.22 -24.62
C GLN A 537 -18.23 -21.92 -25.41
N ARG A 538 -17.01 -21.40 -25.35
CA ARG A 538 -16.56 -20.16 -26.01
C ARG A 538 -15.62 -20.43 -27.18
#